data_AF-A0A3S0U1P3-F1
#
_entry.id   AF-A0A3S0U1P3-F1
#
_cell.length_a   1.000
_cell.length_b   1.000
_cell.length_c   1.000
_cell.angle_alpha   90.00
_cell.angle_beta   90.00
_cell.angle_gamma   90.00
#
_symmetry.space_group_name_H-M   'P 1'
#
loop_
_entity.id
_entity.type
_entity.pdbx_description
1 polymer ?
#
loop_
_entity_poly.entity_id
_entity_poly.type
_entity_poly.pdbx_seq_one_letter_code
_entity_poly.pdbx_strand_id
1 'polypeptide(L)'
;MELNQVYVKTAKGQEEIQNRIYKLSANLRRLLIMVDGRSTAADLSSRLTMLGDVAAGLSELETGGFIATPTPHAPSPKLAAPDLDSAPQATQPTFNLDAAKHVIQSALLSAIGPAAEYWIECVEVTTTPQQLRLEFDAIRELLPRLLSPPQAEQTWRQMEPVMLSLERWLANRATSATSPPAPTPSTPNTPVAGAATTPPNAEFNLDTAKGFIRFTLLGAMGPTAERRIERVDAATTPEQIRVELDGIHDMLPKVLSKRQAEQIWRQLEPIMQSITSPTS
;
A
#
# COMPACT_ATOMS: atom_id res chain seq x y z
N MET A 1 9.21 -4.08 37.02
CA MET A 1 8.50 -3.12 36.17
C MET A 1 9.09 -1.74 36.43
N GLU A 2 9.65 -1.08 35.42
CA GLU A 2 10.27 0.25 35.58
C GLU A 2 9.20 1.34 35.48
N LEU A 3 9.03 2.11 36.55
CA LEU A 3 7.99 3.15 36.67
C LEU A 3 8.17 4.32 35.67
N ASN A 4 9.38 4.48 35.10
CA ASN A 4 9.71 5.48 34.09
C ASN A 4 9.69 4.95 32.64
N GLN A 5 9.25 3.71 32.43
CA GLN A 5 9.16 3.12 31.09
C GLN A 5 8.01 3.78 30.31
N VAL A 6 8.29 4.30 29.13
CA VAL A 6 7.25 4.77 28.19
C VAL A 6 6.83 3.59 27.34
N TYR A 7 5.53 3.34 27.24
CA TYR A 7 4.98 2.28 26.40
C TYR A 7 4.44 2.87 25.11
N VAL A 8 4.70 2.22 23.98
CA VAL A 8 4.14 2.59 22.66
C VAL A 8 3.19 1.50 22.18
N LYS A 9 2.09 1.89 21.51
CA LYS A 9 1.15 0.93 20.92
C LYS A 9 1.79 0.28 19.70
N THR A 10 1.65 -1.03 19.58
CA THR A 10 2.05 -1.77 18.38
C THR A 10 0.95 -1.69 17.33
N ALA A 11 1.23 -2.10 16.09
CA ALA A 11 0.22 -2.25 15.04
C ALA A 11 -0.96 -3.11 15.52
N LYS A 12 -0.67 -4.21 16.23
CA LYS A 12 -1.65 -5.11 16.83
C LYS A 12 -2.52 -4.40 17.90
N GLY A 13 -1.92 -3.55 18.72
CA GLY A 13 -2.64 -2.69 19.67
C GLY A 13 -3.60 -1.72 18.99
N GLN A 14 -3.15 -1.11 17.90
CA GLN A 14 -3.96 -0.16 17.11
C GLN A 14 -5.17 -0.84 16.44
N GLU A 15 -4.96 -2.04 15.90
CA GLU A 15 -6.01 -2.86 15.27
C GLU A 15 -7.09 -3.29 16.25
N GLU A 16 -6.74 -3.64 17.49
CA GLU A 16 -7.72 -3.97 18.52
C GLU A 16 -8.62 -2.76 18.85
N ILE A 17 -8.03 -1.56 18.95
CA ILE A 17 -8.79 -0.34 19.27
C ILE A 17 -9.82 -0.09 18.16
N GLN A 18 -9.42 -0.19 16.89
CA GLN A 18 -10.31 0.06 15.76
C GLN A 18 -11.36 -1.02 15.57
N ASN A 19 -10.93 -2.29 15.51
CA ASN A 19 -11.77 -3.35 14.93
C ASN A 19 -12.27 -4.38 15.96
N ARG A 20 -11.86 -4.31 17.23
CA ARG A 20 -12.22 -5.31 18.27
C ARG A 20 -11.92 -6.78 17.90
N ILE A 21 -10.87 -7.00 17.13
CA ILE A 21 -10.55 -8.31 16.56
C ILE A 21 -10.01 -9.27 17.63
N TYR A 22 -9.26 -8.78 18.62
CA TYR A 22 -8.55 -9.63 19.58
C TYR A 22 -9.29 -9.79 20.92
N LYS A 23 -10.51 -9.23 21.02
CA LYS A 23 -11.43 -9.36 22.17
C LYS A 23 -10.79 -9.03 23.53
N LEU A 24 -9.90 -8.05 23.58
CA LEU A 24 -9.32 -7.53 24.82
C LEU A 24 -10.40 -7.08 25.80
N SER A 25 -10.19 -7.42 27.07
CA SER A 25 -11.04 -7.01 28.19
C SER A 25 -11.22 -5.48 28.20
N ALA A 26 -12.42 -5.01 28.58
CA ALA A 26 -12.75 -3.58 28.53
C ALA A 26 -11.75 -2.70 29.31
N ASN A 27 -11.18 -3.22 30.39
CA ASN A 27 -10.16 -2.53 31.18
C ASN A 27 -8.81 -2.45 30.46
N LEU A 28 -8.33 -3.54 29.86
CA LEU A 28 -7.10 -3.57 29.07
C LEU A 28 -7.21 -2.69 27.82
N ARG A 29 -8.38 -2.67 27.17
CA ARG A 29 -8.63 -1.77 26.04
C ARG A 29 -8.59 -0.30 26.47
N ARG A 30 -9.20 0.06 27.60
CA ARG A 30 -9.14 1.44 28.12
C ARG A 30 -7.70 1.84 28.43
N LEU A 31 -6.93 0.95 29.02
CA LEU A 31 -5.50 1.13 29.26
C LEU A 31 -4.73 1.32 27.94
N LEU A 32 -4.95 0.44 26.95
CA LEU A 32 -4.34 0.52 25.62
C LEU A 32 -4.71 1.81 24.87
N ILE A 33 -5.94 2.32 25.03
CA ILE A 33 -6.35 3.62 24.45
C ILE A 33 -5.53 4.76 25.05
N MET A 34 -5.23 4.70 26.36
CA MET A 34 -4.49 5.73 27.10
C MET A 34 -2.98 5.76 26.78
N VAL A 35 -2.41 4.69 26.22
CA VAL A 35 -0.98 4.58 25.91
C VAL A 35 -0.61 5.45 24.71
N ASP A 36 -0.38 6.75 24.90
CA ASP A 36 -0.08 7.70 23.81
C ASP A 36 1.36 7.58 23.25
N GLY A 37 2.21 6.73 23.82
CA GLY A 37 3.64 6.71 23.46
C GLY A 37 4.47 7.84 24.07
N ARG A 38 3.85 8.69 24.91
CA ARG A 38 4.49 9.80 25.62
C ARG A 38 4.44 9.68 27.14
N SER A 39 3.47 8.94 27.66
CA SER A 39 3.23 8.80 29.10
C SER A 39 3.99 7.61 29.66
N THR A 40 4.62 7.80 30.81
CA THR A 40 5.33 6.73 31.53
C THR A 40 4.35 5.81 32.25
N ALA A 41 4.82 4.61 32.62
CA ALA A 41 4.06 3.64 33.42
C ALA A 41 3.50 4.26 34.71
N ALA A 42 4.29 5.07 35.42
CA ALA A 42 3.88 5.79 36.61
C ALA A 42 2.76 6.80 36.33
N ASP A 43 2.90 7.58 35.26
CA ASP A 43 1.91 8.58 34.85
C ASP A 43 0.58 7.93 34.43
N LEU A 44 0.64 6.80 33.70
CA LEU A 44 -0.53 5.98 33.37
C LEU A 44 -1.18 5.38 34.63
N SER A 45 -0.38 4.89 35.59
CA SER A 45 -0.90 4.33 36.84
C SER A 45 -1.58 5.37 37.75
N SER A 46 -1.07 6.60 37.75
CA SER A 46 -1.64 7.74 38.49
C SER A 46 -2.97 8.20 37.87
N ARG A 47 -3.09 8.18 36.54
CA ARG A 47 -4.36 8.50 35.85
C ARG A 47 -5.41 7.40 35.94
N LEU A 48 -5.00 6.15 36.10
CA LEU A 48 -5.87 4.98 36.08
C LEU A 48 -6.03 4.32 37.45
N THR A 49 -5.80 5.06 38.54
CA THR A 49 -5.93 4.55 39.92
C THR A 49 -7.33 3.98 40.24
N MET A 50 -8.38 4.43 39.54
CA MET A 50 -9.74 3.88 39.67
C MET A 50 -9.96 2.54 38.93
N LEU A 51 -9.07 2.16 38.00
CA LEU A 51 -9.24 0.98 37.13
C LEU A 51 -8.61 -0.30 37.72
N GLY A 52 -7.98 -0.20 38.90
CA GLY A 52 -7.32 -1.32 39.60
C GLY A 52 -5.83 -1.42 39.28
N ASP A 53 -5.32 -2.63 39.15
CA ASP A 53 -3.89 -2.89 38.98
C ASP A 53 -3.42 -2.62 37.54
N VAL A 54 -3.04 -1.37 37.28
CA VAL A 54 -2.54 -0.89 35.98
C VAL A 54 -1.24 -1.59 35.58
N ALA A 55 -0.43 -1.97 36.58
CA ALA A 55 0.84 -2.66 36.37
C ALA A 55 0.62 -4.04 35.74
N ALA A 56 -0.29 -4.84 36.29
CA ALA A 56 -0.70 -6.12 35.71
C ALA A 56 -1.28 -5.95 34.29
N GLY A 57 -2.11 -4.93 34.07
CA GLY A 57 -2.70 -4.66 32.77
C GLY A 57 -1.70 -4.29 31.67
N LEU A 58 -0.67 -3.50 32.00
CA LEU A 58 0.40 -3.16 31.07
C LEU A 58 1.25 -4.39 30.74
N SER A 59 1.55 -5.22 31.74
CA SER A 59 2.32 -6.45 31.53
C SER A 59 1.59 -7.45 30.64
N GLU A 60 0.26 -7.52 30.76
CA GLU A 60 -0.59 -8.37 29.92
C GLU A 60 -0.69 -7.85 28.49
N LEU A 61 -0.78 -6.51 28.31
CA LEU A 61 -0.74 -5.89 26.98
C LEU A 61 0.62 -6.07 26.29
N GLU A 62 1.71 -6.01 27.04
CA GLU A 62 3.07 -6.23 26.53
C GLU A 62 3.26 -7.69 26.11
N THR A 63 2.88 -8.63 26.97
CA THR A 63 2.92 -10.08 26.69
C THR A 63 2.05 -10.44 25.49
N GLY A 64 0.89 -9.81 25.36
CA GLY A 64 -0.01 -9.96 24.21
C GLY A 64 0.50 -9.32 22.92
N GLY A 65 1.59 -8.55 22.98
CA GLY A 65 2.19 -7.84 21.85
C GLY A 65 1.38 -6.62 21.39
N PHE A 66 0.52 -6.07 22.25
CA PHE A 66 -0.30 -4.88 21.96
C PHE A 66 0.42 -3.57 22.30
N ILE A 67 1.36 -3.61 23.23
CA ILE A 67 2.28 -2.51 23.53
C ILE A 67 3.72 -3.02 23.53
N ALA A 68 4.66 -2.14 23.23
CA ALA A 68 6.08 -2.43 23.29
C ALA A 68 6.80 -1.33 24.08
N THR A 69 7.87 -1.71 24.75
CA THR A 69 8.78 -0.75 25.37
C THR A 69 9.89 -0.41 24.37
N PRO A 70 10.11 0.87 24.04
CA PRO A 70 11.31 1.27 23.33
C PRO A 70 12.48 1.10 24.30
N THR A 71 13.13 -0.06 24.29
CA THR A 71 14.29 -0.31 25.16
C THR A 71 15.39 0.71 24.82
N PRO A 72 15.85 1.52 25.79
CA PRO A 72 17.04 2.34 25.62
C PRO A 72 18.26 1.53 26.11
N HIS A 73 18.96 0.91 25.16
CA HIS A 73 20.33 0.41 25.32
C HIS A 73 20.91 0.20 23.92
N ALA A 74 22.09 0.64 23.51
CA ALA A 74 23.07 1.64 23.91
C ALA A 74 24.07 1.65 22.70
N PRO A 75 24.85 2.71 22.47
CA PRO A 75 25.60 2.91 21.23
C PRO A 75 26.77 1.93 21.14
N SER A 76 26.98 1.32 19.97
CA SER A 76 28.27 0.69 19.62
C SER A 76 28.95 1.53 18.53
N PRO A 77 30.09 2.18 18.83
CA PRO A 77 30.82 2.98 17.86
C PRO A 77 31.79 2.12 17.03
N LYS A 78 31.67 2.28 15.71
CA LYS A 78 32.79 2.50 14.77
C LYS A 78 33.76 1.34 14.41
N LEU A 79 33.81 1.12 13.08
CA LEU A 79 34.94 0.73 12.18
C LEU A 79 35.07 -0.74 11.67
N ALA A 80 34.69 -0.91 10.40
CA ALA A 80 35.38 -1.59 9.28
C ALA A 80 35.76 -3.11 9.30
N ALA A 81 34.94 -3.92 8.60
CA ALA A 81 35.17 -4.79 7.39
C ALA A 81 36.55 -5.48 7.11
N PRO A 82 36.67 -6.53 6.23
CA PRO A 82 35.77 -7.08 5.17
C PRO A 82 35.47 -8.61 5.35
N ASP A 83 34.59 -9.32 4.62
CA ASP A 83 34.50 -9.63 3.17
C ASP A 83 33.02 -10.01 2.81
N LEU A 84 32.34 -9.33 1.87
CA LEU A 84 32.27 -9.58 0.39
C LEU A 84 31.70 -10.97 0.08
N ASP A 85 30.54 -11.21 -0.55
CA ASP A 85 29.64 -10.49 -1.45
C ASP A 85 28.43 -11.45 -1.63
N SER A 86 27.16 -11.07 -1.49
CA SER A 86 26.34 -10.26 -2.42
C SER A 86 25.09 -9.73 -1.69
N ALA A 87 24.41 -8.63 -1.99
CA ALA A 87 24.63 -7.36 -2.69
C ALA A 87 23.32 -6.54 -2.39
N PRO A 88 23.28 -5.21 -2.58
CA PRO A 88 22.40 -4.32 -1.83
C PRO A 88 20.94 -4.41 -2.29
N GLN A 89 20.00 -4.63 -1.37
CA GLN A 89 18.66 -4.07 -1.57
C GLN A 89 18.84 -2.56 -1.57
N ALA A 90 18.92 -2.01 -2.78
CA ALA A 90 19.01 -0.59 -3.04
C ALA A 90 18.12 0.15 -2.05
N THR A 91 18.71 1.09 -1.33
CA THR A 91 18.01 2.20 -0.69
C THR A 91 17.18 2.88 -1.77
N GLN A 92 15.98 2.34 -2.02
CA GLN A 92 15.01 2.98 -2.87
C GLN A 92 14.73 4.33 -2.19
N PRO A 93 14.74 5.45 -2.93
CA PRO A 93 14.30 6.71 -2.35
C PRO A 93 12.91 6.46 -1.79
N THR A 94 12.73 6.49 -0.47
CA THR A 94 11.43 6.16 0.12
C THR A 94 10.53 7.36 -0.12
N PHE A 95 9.75 7.34 -1.21
CA PHE A 95 8.75 8.36 -1.45
C PHE A 95 7.66 8.21 -0.39
N ASN A 96 7.59 9.16 0.53
CA ASN A 96 6.60 9.17 1.59
C ASN A 96 5.29 9.75 1.07
N LEU A 97 4.36 8.86 0.69
CA LEU A 97 3.05 9.22 0.14
C LEU A 97 2.24 10.10 1.12
N ASP A 98 2.32 9.81 2.41
CA ASP A 98 1.62 10.56 3.46
C ASP A 98 2.12 12.01 3.58
N ALA A 99 3.45 12.18 3.62
CA ALA A 99 4.07 13.51 3.61
C ALA A 99 3.74 14.29 2.33
N ALA A 100 3.68 13.60 1.18
CA ALA A 100 3.28 14.19 -0.08
C ALA A 100 1.84 14.70 -0.06
N LYS A 101 0.88 13.89 0.44
CA LYS A 101 -0.52 14.30 0.61
C LYS A 101 -0.65 15.52 1.51
N HIS A 102 0.02 15.52 2.64
CA HIS A 102 -0.05 16.62 3.59
C HIS A 102 0.46 17.95 3.00
N VAL A 103 1.54 17.91 2.21
CA VAL A 103 2.04 19.10 1.50
C VAL A 103 1.01 19.62 0.49
N ILE A 104 0.40 18.74 -0.29
CA ILE A 104 -0.62 19.08 -1.31
C ILE A 104 -1.86 19.68 -0.63
N GLN A 105 -2.37 19.03 0.42
CA GLN A 105 -3.52 19.51 1.18
C GLN A 105 -3.22 20.89 1.79
N SER A 106 -2.02 21.11 2.35
CA SER A 106 -1.64 22.41 2.90
C SER A 106 -1.55 23.50 1.83
N ALA A 107 -1.03 23.18 0.65
CA ALA A 107 -0.91 24.13 -0.47
C ALA A 107 -2.28 24.51 -1.02
N LEU A 108 -3.18 23.53 -1.17
CA LEU A 108 -4.55 23.74 -1.62
C LEU A 108 -5.38 24.54 -0.61
N LEU A 109 -5.28 24.19 0.68
CA LEU A 109 -5.97 24.91 1.74
C LEU A 109 -5.45 26.35 1.87
N SER A 110 -4.15 26.56 1.71
CA SER A 110 -3.57 27.91 1.75
C SER A 110 -3.97 28.78 0.55
N ALA A 111 -4.28 28.17 -0.60
CA ALA A 111 -4.57 28.90 -1.84
C ALA A 111 -6.06 29.19 -2.05
N ILE A 112 -6.91 28.18 -1.82
CA ILE A 112 -8.36 28.22 -2.13
C ILE A 112 -9.20 28.18 -0.85
N GLY A 113 -8.60 27.94 0.31
CA GLY A 113 -9.29 27.87 1.59
C GLY A 113 -10.28 26.69 1.62
N PRO A 114 -11.46 26.82 2.26
CA PRO A 114 -12.42 25.72 2.42
C PRO A 114 -12.99 25.22 1.08
N ALA A 115 -12.90 26.00 0.00
CA ALA A 115 -13.30 25.54 -1.33
C ALA A 115 -12.41 24.40 -1.89
N ALA A 116 -11.29 24.11 -1.22
CA ALA A 116 -10.42 22.97 -1.53
C ALA A 116 -10.90 21.63 -0.91
N GLU A 117 -11.99 21.59 -0.13
CA GLU A 117 -12.45 20.37 0.56
C GLU A 117 -12.60 19.16 -0.37
N TYR A 118 -13.19 19.35 -1.55
CA TYR A 118 -13.33 18.28 -2.55
C TYR A 118 -11.99 17.71 -3.01
N TRP A 119 -10.95 18.54 -3.08
CA TRP A 119 -9.62 18.15 -3.56
C TRP A 119 -8.80 17.52 -2.45
N ILE A 120 -8.98 18.00 -1.22
CA ILE A 120 -8.40 17.41 -0.01
C ILE A 120 -8.92 15.97 0.15
N GLU A 121 -10.23 15.77 -0.02
CA GLU A 121 -10.85 14.44 0.03
C GLU A 121 -10.32 13.53 -1.07
N CYS A 122 -10.24 14.00 -2.33
CA CYS A 122 -9.66 13.25 -3.45
C CYS A 122 -8.19 12.86 -3.22
N VAL A 123 -7.37 13.78 -2.71
CA VAL A 123 -5.95 13.51 -2.37
C VAL A 123 -5.83 12.55 -1.19
N GLU A 124 -6.80 12.54 -0.27
CA GLU A 124 -6.80 11.66 0.90
C GLU A 124 -7.15 10.21 0.54
N VAL A 125 -8.17 9.99 -0.30
CA VAL A 125 -8.58 8.66 -0.77
C VAL A 125 -7.55 7.97 -1.67
N THR A 126 -6.60 8.75 -2.19
CA THR A 126 -5.51 8.28 -3.05
C THR A 126 -4.55 7.36 -2.28
N THR A 127 -4.53 6.06 -2.56
CA THR A 127 -3.68 5.09 -1.83
C THR A 127 -2.43 4.66 -2.58
N THR A 128 -2.25 5.09 -3.83
CA THR A 128 -1.08 4.75 -4.63
C THR A 128 -0.36 5.97 -5.20
N PRO A 129 0.97 5.89 -5.39
CA PRO A 129 1.75 6.97 -6.00
C PRO A 129 1.34 7.25 -7.46
N GLN A 130 0.86 6.25 -8.20
CA GLN A 130 0.35 6.44 -9.56
C GLN A 130 -0.96 7.22 -9.57
N GLN A 131 -1.87 6.89 -8.64
CA GLN A 131 -3.13 7.60 -8.46
C GLN A 131 -2.89 9.05 -8.04
N LEU A 132 -1.88 9.29 -7.19
CA LEU A 132 -1.48 10.65 -6.79
C LEU A 132 -1.03 11.49 -8.00
N ARG A 133 -0.33 10.88 -8.96
CA ARG A 133 0.07 11.57 -10.19
C ARG A 133 -1.14 12.00 -11.02
N LEU A 134 -2.16 11.14 -11.12
CA LEU A 134 -3.39 11.46 -11.86
C LEU A 134 -4.16 12.59 -11.19
N GLU A 135 -4.24 12.56 -9.85
CA GLU A 135 -4.86 13.64 -9.08
C GLU A 135 -4.11 14.97 -9.27
N PHE A 136 -2.77 14.93 -9.26
CA PHE A 136 -1.94 16.10 -9.56
C PHE A 136 -2.23 16.74 -10.93
N ASP A 137 -2.50 15.92 -11.95
CA ASP A 137 -2.83 16.41 -13.29
C ASP A 137 -4.23 17.04 -13.33
N ALA A 138 -5.21 16.42 -12.65
CA ALA A 138 -6.54 16.99 -12.47
C ALA A 138 -6.50 18.33 -11.72
N ILE A 139 -5.71 18.39 -10.64
CA ILE A 139 -5.44 19.61 -9.88
C ILE A 139 -4.88 20.69 -10.82
N ARG A 140 -3.86 20.38 -11.62
CA ARG A 140 -3.21 21.31 -12.55
C ARG A 140 -4.18 21.89 -13.59
N GLU A 141 -5.09 21.08 -14.11
CA GLU A 141 -6.10 21.52 -15.08
C GLU A 141 -7.14 22.46 -14.47
N LEU A 142 -7.55 22.18 -13.24
CA LEU A 142 -8.64 22.89 -12.57
C LEU A 142 -8.16 24.11 -11.75
N LEU A 143 -6.88 24.17 -11.39
CA LEU A 143 -6.27 25.27 -10.62
C LEU A 143 -6.49 26.65 -11.28
N PRO A 144 -6.23 26.84 -12.59
CA PRO A 144 -6.43 28.14 -13.26
C PRO A 144 -7.91 28.50 -13.48
N ARG A 145 -8.85 27.56 -13.26
CA ARG A 145 -10.30 27.83 -13.33
C ARG A 145 -10.82 28.47 -12.04
N LEU A 146 -10.12 28.26 -10.93
CA LEU A 146 -10.56 28.65 -9.58
C LEU A 146 -9.72 29.79 -8.99
N LEU A 147 -8.46 29.92 -9.40
CA LEU A 147 -7.52 30.91 -8.90
C LEU A 147 -7.09 31.90 -9.98
N SER A 148 -6.65 33.08 -9.56
CA SER A 148 -5.96 34.01 -10.46
C SER A 148 -4.65 33.39 -10.97
N PRO A 149 -4.19 33.72 -12.19
CA PRO A 149 -2.96 33.18 -12.77
C PRO A 149 -1.73 33.21 -11.83
N PRO A 150 -1.43 34.30 -11.09
CA PRO A 150 -0.28 34.29 -10.16
C PRO A 150 -0.48 33.38 -8.94
N GLN A 151 -1.72 33.21 -8.46
CA GLN A 151 -2.03 32.31 -7.34
C GLN A 151 -1.95 30.85 -7.76
N ALA A 152 -2.44 30.52 -8.96
CA ALA A 152 -2.32 29.18 -9.52
C ALA A 152 -0.84 28.78 -9.69
N GLU A 153 -0.02 29.66 -10.29
CA GLU A 153 1.43 29.43 -10.41
C GLU A 153 2.11 29.24 -9.05
N GLN A 154 1.80 30.11 -8.07
CA GLN A 154 2.38 30.02 -6.74
C GLN A 154 2.01 28.71 -6.04
N THR A 155 0.75 28.29 -6.14
CA THR A 155 0.26 27.03 -5.55
C THR A 155 0.93 25.83 -6.23
N TRP A 156 1.09 25.87 -7.56
CA TRP A 156 1.80 24.85 -8.29
C TRP A 156 3.27 24.75 -7.87
N ARG A 157 3.97 25.88 -7.68
CA ARG A 157 5.37 25.90 -7.19
C ARG A 157 5.54 25.28 -5.80
N GLN A 158 4.52 25.36 -4.94
CA GLN A 158 4.55 24.67 -3.64
C GLN A 158 4.45 23.15 -3.78
N MET A 159 3.78 22.67 -4.82
CA MET A 159 3.50 21.25 -5.05
C MET A 159 4.51 20.58 -6.00
N GLU A 160 5.24 21.37 -6.80
CA GLU A 160 6.32 20.96 -7.70
C GLU A 160 7.40 20.03 -7.07
N PRO A 161 7.93 20.28 -5.85
CA PRO A 161 8.94 19.39 -5.26
C PRO A 161 8.40 17.99 -4.94
N VAL A 162 7.10 17.88 -4.63
CA VAL A 162 6.42 16.61 -4.41
C VAL A 162 6.27 15.85 -5.73
N MET A 163 5.87 16.55 -6.80
CA MET A 163 5.76 15.99 -8.15
C MET A 163 7.12 15.47 -8.65
N LEU A 164 8.19 16.27 -8.57
CA LEU A 164 9.54 15.86 -8.97
C LEU A 164 10.04 14.64 -8.19
N SER A 165 9.72 14.59 -6.89
CA SER A 165 10.06 13.44 -6.04
C SER A 165 9.30 12.17 -6.44
N LEU A 166 8.01 12.32 -6.78
CA LEU A 166 7.16 11.23 -7.26
C LEU A 166 7.62 10.71 -8.61
N GLU A 167 7.93 11.59 -9.56
CA GLU A 167 8.41 11.21 -10.90
C GLU A 167 9.77 10.51 -10.84
N ARG A 168 10.68 11.00 -10.00
CA ARG A 168 11.97 10.34 -9.76
C ARG A 168 11.82 8.96 -9.15
N TRP A 169 10.86 8.79 -8.24
CA TRP A 169 10.54 7.50 -7.65
C TRP A 169 9.98 6.51 -8.69
N LEU A 170 9.03 6.98 -9.53
CA LEU A 170 8.45 6.17 -10.60
C LEU A 170 9.49 5.77 -11.66
N ALA A 171 10.38 6.69 -12.04
CA ALA A 171 11.46 6.44 -12.99
C ALA A 171 12.45 5.39 -12.46
N ASN A 172 12.85 5.47 -11.19
CA ASN A 172 13.72 4.47 -10.55
C ASN A 172 13.07 3.09 -10.47
N ARG A 173 11.75 3.00 -10.37
CA ARG A 173 11.02 1.73 -10.40
C ARG A 173 10.96 1.12 -11.80
N ALA A 174 10.76 1.95 -12.83
CA ALA A 174 10.74 1.50 -14.21
C ALA A 174 12.11 0.94 -14.67
N THR A 175 13.21 1.54 -14.19
CA THR A 175 14.57 1.05 -14.47
C THR A 175 14.90 -0.22 -13.68
N SER A 176 14.43 -0.35 -12.44
CA SER A 176 14.60 -1.56 -11.62
C SER A 176 13.88 -2.78 -12.20
N ALA A 177 12.78 -2.59 -12.94
CA ALA A 177 12.05 -3.67 -13.61
C ALA A 177 12.73 -4.19 -14.89
N THR A 178 13.75 -3.49 -15.41
CA THR A 178 14.43 -3.81 -16.68
C THR A 178 15.93 -4.15 -16.51
N SER A 179 16.46 -4.18 -15.29
CA SER A 179 17.84 -4.65 -15.08
C SER A 179 17.95 -6.15 -15.42
N PRO A 180 18.77 -6.57 -16.41
CA PRO A 180 19.11 -7.97 -16.58
C PRO A 180 19.86 -8.47 -15.34
N PRO A 181 19.71 -9.75 -14.93
CA PRO A 181 20.50 -10.31 -13.84
C PRO A 181 21.99 -10.19 -14.20
N ALA A 182 22.78 -9.61 -13.30
CA ALA A 182 24.22 -9.49 -13.48
C ALA A 182 24.84 -10.88 -13.77
N PRO A 183 25.85 -10.98 -14.66
CA PRO A 183 26.54 -12.23 -14.90
C PRO A 183 27.34 -12.60 -13.65
N THR A 184 26.93 -13.68 -12.97
CA THR A 184 27.72 -14.29 -11.89
C THR A 184 29.05 -14.79 -12.47
N PRO A 185 30.21 -14.47 -11.87
CA PRO A 185 31.48 -15.07 -12.28
C PRO A 185 31.49 -16.56 -11.94
N SER A 186 31.62 -17.37 -12.98
CA SER A 186 31.70 -18.83 -12.94
C SER A 186 32.89 -19.32 -12.12
N THR A 187 32.64 -20.16 -11.12
CA THR A 187 33.65 -21.09 -10.58
C THR A 187 33.48 -22.45 -11.27
N PRO A 188 34.55 -23.08 -11.79
CA PRO A 188 34.46 -24.36 -12.47
C PRO A 188 34.45 -25.51 -11.47
N ASN A 189 33.35 -26.25 -11.38
CA ASN A 189 33.39 -27.65 -10.95
C ASN A 189 32.29 -28.47 -11.65
N THR A 190 32.75 -29.46 -12.39
CA THR A 190 32.03 -30.46 -13.17
C THR A 190 31.59 -31.63 -12.25
N PRO A 191 30.86 -32.65 -12.74
CA PRO A 191 29.40 -32.75 -12.77
C PRO A 191 28.86 -33.88 -11.85
N VAL A 192 27.61 -33.77 -11.41
CA VAL A 192 26.80 -34.97 -11.14
C VAL A 192 25.40 -34.76 -11.69
N ALA A 193 24.98 -35.72 -12.51
CA ALA A 193 23.74 -35.76 -13.24
C ALA A 193 22.52 -35.63 -12.31
N GLY A 194 21.59 -34.77 -12.70
CA GLY A 194 20.30 -34.60 -12.03
C GLY A 194 19.42 -33.63 -12.79
N ALA A 195 18.89 -34.11 -13.92
CA ALA A 195 17.74 -33.59 -14.67
C ALA A 195 17.74 -32.10 -15.04
N ALA A 196 17.87 -31.86 -16.35
CA ALA A 196 17.46 -30.64 -16.99
C ALA A 196 16.05 -30.21 -16.56
N THR A 197 15.87 -28.94 -16.20
CA THR A 197 14.63 -28.22 -16.48
C THR A 197 14.99 -26.79 -16.86
N THR A 198 15.19 -26.60 -18.16
CA THR A 198 14.90 -25.37 -18.91
C THR A 198 13.70 -24.65 -18.28
N PRO A 199 13.66 -23.32 -18.06
CA PRO A 199 12.40 -22.66 -17.73
C PRO A 199 11.48 -22.77 -18.96
N PRO A 200 10.40 -23.55 -18.93
CA PRO A 200 9.46 -23.59 -20.04
C PRO A 200 8.32 -22.61 -19.71
N ASN A 201 8.05 -21.70 -20.64
CA ASN A 201 6.82 -20.93 -20.76
C ASN A 201 6.47 -19.85 -19.72
N ALA A 202 5.99 -18.74 -20.27
CA ALA A 202 5.11 -17.78 -19.61
C ALA A 202 3.79 -18.51 -19.24
N GLU A 203 3.84 -19.29 -18.17
CA GLU A 203 2.69 -20.05 -17.68
C GLU A 203 1.59 -19.09 -17.25
N PHE A 204 0.39 -19.29 -17.81
CA PHE A 204 -0.79 -18.50 -17.45
C PHE A 204 -1.02 -18.60 -15.93
N ASN A 205 -0.87 -17.48 -15.22
CA ASN A 205 -1.04 -17.44 -13.78
C ASN A 205 -2.48 -17.05 -13.42
N LEU A 206 -3.27 -18.04 -12.97
CA LEU A 206 -4.69 -17.90 -12.62
C LEU A 206 -4.91 -16.84 -11.53
N ASP A 207 -4.04 -16.77 -10.54
CA ASP A 207 -4.16 -15.86 -9.39
C ASP A 207 -3.97 -14.40 -9.82
N THR A 208 -2.96 -14.15 -10.65
CA THR A 208 -2.71 -12.85 -11.28
C THR A 208 -3.89 -12.43 -12.16
N ALA A 209 -4.48 -13.35 -12.92
CA ALA A 209 -5.64 -13.06 -13.76
C ALA A 209 -6.86 -12.65 -12.92
N LYS A 210 -7.17 -13.38 -11.83
CA LYS A 210 -8.25 -13.04 -10.90
C LYS A 210 -8.08 -11.66 -10.28
N GLY A 211 -6.88 -11.36 -9.79
CA GLY A 211 -6.55 -10.07 -9.20
C GLY A 211 -6.76 -8.91 -10.18
N PHE A 212 -6.34 -9.10 -11.43
CA PHE A 212 -6.51 -8.09 -12.48
C PHE A 212 -7.99 -7.89 -12.86
N ILE A 213 -8.76 -8.97 -13.02
CA ILE A 213 -10.20 -8.90 -13.30
C ILE A 213 -10.92 -8.16 -12.17
N ARG A 214 -10.61 -8.48 -10.91
CA ARG A 214 -11.18 -7.81 -9.73
C ARG A 214 -10.87 -6.32 -9.73
N PHE A 215 -9.61 -5.93 -9.96
CA PHE A 215 -9.20 -4.53 -10.00
C PHE A 215 -9.94 -3.76 -11.11
N THR A 216 -10.02 -4.35 -12.31
CA THR A 216 -10.65 -3.72 -13.47
C THR A 216 -12.16 -3.53 -13.26
N LEU A 217 -12.85 -4.54 -12.70
CA LEU A 217 -14.28 -4.45 -12.43
C LEU A 217 -14.62 -3.48 -11.30
N LEU A 218 -13.85 -3.48 -10.21
CA LEU A 218 -14.03 -2.52 -9.11
C LEU A 218 -13.81 -1.08 -9.57
N GLY A 219 -12.77 -0.85 -10.38
CA GLY A 219 -12.48 0.48 -10.92
C GLY A 219 -13.57 1.01 -11.85
N ALA A 220 -14.27 0.13 -12.56
CA ALA A 220 -15.31 0.50 -13.51
C ALA A 220 -16.70 0.67 -12.88
N MET A 221 -17.09 -0.23 -11.98
CA MET A 221 -18.48 -0.38 -11.52
C MET A 221 -18.64 -0.34 -10.00
N GLY A 222 -17.53 -0.27 -9.26
CA GLY A 222 -17.51 -0.26 -7.81
C GLY A 222 -18.25 -1.46 -7.20
N PRO A 223 -19.10 -1.26 -6.18
CA PRO A 223 -19.74 -2.35 -5.43
C PRO A 223 -20.70 -3.20 -6.29
N THR A 224 -21.18 -2.68 -7.41
CA THR A 224 -22.05 -3.42 -8.35
C THR A 224 -21.33 -4.64 -8.95
N ALA A 225 -19.99 -4.65 -8.96
CA ALA A 225 -19.19 -5.76 -9.44
C ALA A 225 -18.93 -6.87 -8.40
N GLU A 226 -19.25 -6.67 -7.11
CA GLU A 226 -18.90 -7.63 -6.04
C GLU A 226 -19.37 -9.06 -6.34
N ARG A 227 -20.62 -9.19 -6.83
CA ARG A 227 -21.18 -10.50 -7.17
C ARG A 227 -20.43 -11.21 -8.30
N ARG A 228 -19.85 -10.47 -9.25
CA ARG A 228 -19.02 -11.04 -10.32
C ARG A 228 -17.61 -11.35 -9.86
N ILE A 229 -17.07 -10.52 -8.96
CA ILE A 229 -15.76 -10.74 -8.36
C ILE A 229 -15.76 -12.03 -7.53
N GLU A 230 -16.79 -12.26 -6.72
CA GLU A 230 -16.94 -13.50 -5.94
C GLU A 230 -16.97 -14.74 -6.85
N ARG A 231 -17.64 -14.64 -8.00
CA ARG A 231 -17.69 -15.72 -9.00
C ARG A 231 -16.34 -15.97 -9.67
N VAL A 232 -15.59 -14.92 -9.97
CA VAL A 232 -14.23 -14.99 -10.52
C VAL A 232 -13.25 -15.56 -9.48
N ASP A 233 -13.42 -15.22 -8.19
CA ASP A 233 -12.59 -15.75 -7.11
C ASP A 233 -12.83 -17.25 -6.89
N ALA A 234 -14.09 -17.68 -6.93
CA ALA A 234 -14.49 -19.07 -6.83
C ALA A 234 -14.02 -19.96 -8.00
N ALA A 235 -13.63 -19.38 -9.14
CA ALA A 235 -13.17 -20.14 -10.30
C ALA A 235 -11.79 -20.76 -10.05
N THR A 236 -11.70 -22.09 -10.03
CA THR A 236 -10.44 -22.80 -9.77
C THR A 236 -9.70 -23.24 -11.04
N THR A 237 -10.31 -23.04 -12.21
CA THR A 237 -9.72 -23.44 -13.49
C THR A 237 -9.70 -22.28 -14.49
N PRO A 238 -8.73 -22.27 -15.41
CA PRO A 238 -8.67 -21.28 -16.49
C PRO A 238 -9.96 -21.22 -17.31
N GLU A 239 -10.59 -22.37 -17.59
CA GLU A 239 -11.85 -22.45 -18.33
C GLU A 239 -13.01 -21.77 -17.58
N GLN A 240 -13.09 -21.93 -16.25
CA GLN A 240 -14.10 -21.24 -15.45
C GLN A 240 -13.92 -19.71 -15.51
N ILE A 241 -12.68 -19.22 -15.48
CA ILE A 241 -12.38 -17.80 -15.65
C ILE A 241 -12.83 -17.29 -17.02
N ARG A 242 -12.69 -18.08 -18.09
CA ARG A 242 -13.20 -17.71 -19.42
C ARG A 242 -14.72 -17.56 -19.44
N VAL A 243 -15.44 -18.52 -18.83
CA VAL A 243 -16.91 -18.48 -18.76
C VAL A 243 -17.39 -17.26 -17.99
N GLU A 244 -16.71 -16.90 -16.89
CA GLU A 244 -17.04 -15.69 -16.14
C GLU A 244 -16.67 -14.41 -16.92
N LEU A 245 -15.55 -14.37 -17.65
CA LEU A 245 -15.18 -13.27 -18.55
C LEU A 245 -16.19 -13.06 -19.69
N ASP A 246 -16.71 -14.13 -20.29
CA ASP A 246 -17.76 -14.06 -21.31
C ASP A 246 -19.07 -13.51 -20.72
N GLY A 247 -19.43 -13.97 -19.51
CA GLY A 247 -20.57 -13.43 -18.76
C GLY A 247 -20.39 -11.96 -18.36
N ILE A 248 -19.15 -11.50 -18.13
CA ILE A 248 -18.82 -10.09 -17.93
C ILE A 248 -18.99 -9.31 -19.23
N HIS A 249 -18.52 -9.83 -20.36
CA HIS A 249 -18.65 -9.18 -21.67
C HIS A 249 -20.10 -8.93 -22.08
N ASP A 250 -21.00 -9.89 -21.87
CA ASP A 250 -22.45 -9.71 -22.14
C ASP A 250 -23.11 -8.72 -21.16
N MET A 251 -22.60 -8.65 -19.92
CA MET A 251 -23.15 -7.77 -18.88
C MET A 251 -22.69 -6.32 -19.06
N LEU A 252 -21.40 -6.07 -19.33
CA LEU A 252 -20.79 -4.73 -19.43
C LEU A 252 -21.65 -3.70 -20.23
N PRO A 253 -22.16 -3.99 -21.44
CA PRO A 253 -22.96 -3.02 -22.20
C PRO A 253 -24.36 -2.77 -21.62
N LYS A 254 -24.86 -3.62 -20.71
CA LYS A 254 -26.16 -3.46 -20.04
C LYS A 254 -26.09 -2.54 -18.82
N VAL A 255 -24.90 -2.32 -18.29
CA VAL A 255 -24.66 -1.64 -17.01
C VAL A 255 -23.77 -0.41 -17.13
N LEU A 256 -23.02 -0.29 -18.23
CA LEU A 256 -22.12 0.82 -18.51
C LEU A 256 -22.42 1.42 -19.89
N SER A 257 -21.91 2.65 -20.09
CA SER A 257 -21.91 3.26 -21.43
C SER A 257 -21.10 2.44 -22.41
N LYS A 258 -21.55 2.33 -23.67
CA LYS A 258 -20.89 1.56 -24.75
C LYS A 258 -19.36 1.76 -24.79
N ARG A 259 -18.90 3.01 -24.73
CA ARG A 259 -17.47 3.38 -24.73
C ARG A 259 -16.70 2.82 -23.51
N GLN A 260 -17.31 2.83 -22.34
CA GLN A 260 -16.71 2.32 -21.10
C GLN A 260 -16.65 0.79 -21.13
N ALA A 261 -17.74 0.13 -21.56
CA ALA A 261 -17.79 -1.32 -21.74
C ALA A 261 -16.70 -1.82 -22.69
N GLU A 262 -16.52 -1.17 -23.84
CA GLU A 262 -15.46 -1.50 -24.80
C GLU A 262 -14.06 -1.26 -24.23
N GLN A 263 -13.86 -0.18 -23.48
CA GLN A 263 -12.58 0.12 -22.84
C GLN A 263 -12.19 -0.94 -21.80
N ILE A 264 -13.13 -1.35 -20.94
CA ILE A 264 -12.91 -2.38 -19.92
C ILE A 264 -12.62 -3.73 -20.58
N TRP A 265 -13.40 -4.09 -21.60
CA TRP A 265 -13.18 -5.35 -22.32
C TRP A 265 -11.79 -5.41 -22.96
N ARG A 266 -11.32 -4.30 -23.56
CA ARG A 266 -9.96 -4.22 -24.11
C ARG A 266 -8.86 -4.46 -23.08
N GLN A 267 -9.11 -4.19 -21.80
CA GLN A 267 -8.15 -4.50 -20.73
C GLN A 267 -8.19 -5.99 -20.33
N LEU A 268 -9.34 -6.65 -20.45
CA LEU A 268 -9.54 -8.05 -20.07
C LEU A 268 -9.24 -9.05 -21.21
N GLU A 269 -9.33 -8.62 -22.46
CA GLU A 269 -9.00 -9.38 -23.67
C GLU A 269 -7.64 -10.11 -23.63
N PRO A 270 -6.51 -9.49 -23.20
CA PRO A 270 -5.22 -10.18 -23.15
C PRO A 270 -5.25 -11.42 -22.23
N ILE A 271 -6.04 -11.41 -21.16
CA ILE A 271 -6.19 -12.56 -20.26
C ILE A 271 -6.87 -13.72 -21.01
N MET A 272 -7.89 -13.43 -21.80
CA MET A 272 -8.59 -14.43 -22.61
C MET A 272 -7.65 -15.10 -23.64
N GLN A 273 -6.73 -14.31 -24.24
CA GLN A 273 -5.73 -14.83 -25.17
C GLN A 273 -4.63 -15.65 -24.47
N SER A 274 -4.23 -15.25 -23.26
CA SER A 274 -3.29 -16.04 -22.45
C SER A 274 -3.88 -17.39 -22.03
N ILE A 275 -5.20 -17.48 -21.79
CA ILE A 275 -5.86 -18.75 -21.48
C ILE A 275 -5.97 -19.66 -22.73
N THR A 276 -6.03 -19.08 -23.93
CA THR A 276 -6.23 -19.85 -25.17
C THR A 276 -4.94 -20.32 -25.82
N SER A 277 -3.78 -19.88 -25.34
CA SER A 277 -2.48 -20.29 -25.88
C SER A 277 -2.22 -21.74 -25.44
N PRO A 278 -2.34 -22.75 -26.32
CA PRO A 278 -2.00 -24.10 -25.95
C PRO A 278 -0.50 -24.16 -25.70
N THR A 279 -0.11 -24.68 -24.54
CA THR A 279 1.24 -25.15 -24.25
C THR A 279 1.74 -25.98 -25.45
N SER A 280 2.66 -25.44 -26.24
CA SER A 280 3.50 -26.19 -27.18
C SER A 280 4.94 -26.18 -26.68
#